data_AF-A0A3B8K1Q6-F1
#
_entry.id   AF-A0A3B8K1Q6-F1
#
_cell.length_a   1.000
_cell.length_b   1.000
_cell.length_c   1.000
_cell.angle_alpha   90.00
_cell.angle_beta   90.00
_cell.angle_gamma   90.00
#
_symmetry.space_group_name_H-M   'P 1'
#
loop_
_entity.id
_entity.type
_entity.pdbx_description
1 polymer ?
#
loop_
_entity_poly.entity_id
_entity_poly.type
_entity_poly.pdbx_seq_one_letter_code
_entity_poly.pdbx_strand_id
1 'polypeptide(L)' 'MQHPLRIGTRGWRHEAWQGTFYDADLPQEWQLSWYANHLRSVWVPADRLHAISLDEIAVWIEDTDPDFRFIVEIEGASVY' A
#
# COMPACT_ATOMS: atom_id res chain seq x y z
N MET A 1 2.94 26.17 -12.40
CA MET A 1 3.03 24.70 -12.53
C MET A 1 2.43 24.10 -11.28
N GLN A 2 1.52 23.13 -11.39
CA GLN A 2 0.99 22.42 -10.22
C GLN A 2 1.78 21.12 -10.06
N HIS A 3 2.36 20.90 -8.89
CA HIS A 3 3.02 19.64 -8.56
C HIS A 3 2.01 18.75 -7.82
N PRO A 4 1.68 17.55 -8.35
CA PRO A 4 0.75 16.67 -7.67
C PRO A 4 1.35 16.18 -6.34
N LEU A 5 0.71 16.54 -5.23
CA LEU A 5 1.05 16.04 -3.90
C LEU A 5 0.41 14.65 -3.73
N ARG A 6 1.23 13.64 -3.46
CA ARG A 6 0.78 12.29 -3.16
C ARG A 6 0.83 12.09 -1.65
N ILE A 7 -0.32 11.79 -1.05
CA ILE A 7 -0.46 11.51 0.37
C ILE A 7 -0.72 10.01 0.54
N GLY A 8 -0.12 9.43 1.58
CA GLY A 8 -0.18 8.01 1.89
C GLY A 8 0.35 7.71 3.28
N THR A 9 0.23 6.45 3.70
CA THR A 9 0.62 5.95 5.02
C THR A 9 1.69 4.87 4.92
N ARG A 10 2.31 4.50 6.06
CA ARG A 10 3.16 3.31 6.16
C ARG A 10 2.28 2.06 6.23
N GLY A 11 2.20 1.33 5.13
CA GLY A 11 1.24 0.23 4.95
C GLY A 11 -0.22 0.71 5.00
N TRP A 12 -1.14 -0.21 4.73
CA TRP A 12 -2.59 0.05 4.74
C TRP A 12 -3.34 -0.89 5.69
N ARG A 13 -2.73 -2.02 6.10
CA ARG A 13 -3.36 -3.00 6.98
C ARG A 13 -3.08 -2.64 8.43
N HIS A 14 -3.96 -1.84 9.03
CA HIS A 14 -3.95 -1.50 10.45
C HIS A 14 -5.24 -1.95 11.09
N GLU A 15 -5.19 -2.79 12.13
CA GLU A 15 -6.40 -3.33 12.78
C GLU A 15 -7.31 -2.22 13.33
N ALA A 16 -6.71 -1.15 13.87
CA ALA A 16 -7.45 0.01 14.38
C ALA A 16 -8.25 0.78 13.32
N TRP A 17 -7.99 0.52 12.04
CA TRP A 17 -8.71 1.16 10.92
C TRP A 17 -10.03 0.46 10.59
N GLN A 18 -10.22 -0.79 11.04
CA GLN A 18 -11.47 -1.51 10.83
C GLN A 18 -12.60 -0.85 11.64
N GLY A 19 -13.68 -0.46 10.95
CA GLY A 19 -14.80 0.27 11.55
C GLY A 19 -14.55 1.76 11.79
N THR A 20 -13.39 2.30 11.41
CA THR A 20 -13.10 3.75 11.49
C THR A 20 -12.75 4.36 10.13
N PHE A 21 -11.84 3.73 9.39
CA PHE A 21 -11.46 4.11 8.03
C PHE A 21 -11.93 3.08 7.00
N TYR A 22 -11.88 1.79 7.35
CA TYR A 22 -12.54 0.72 6.62
C TYR A 22 -13.92 0.48 7.19
N ASP A 23 -14.86 0.05 6.36
CA ASP A 23 -16.14 -0.46 6.85
C ASP A 23 -15.89 -1.65 7.79
N ALA A 24 -16.73 -1.79 8.82
CA ALA A 24 -16.55 -2.81 9.86
C ALA A 24 -16.52 -4.24 9.30
N ASP A 25 -17.25 -4.48 8.21
CA ASP A 25 -17.36 -5.78 7.55
C ASP A 25 -16.49 -5.90 6.30
N LEU A 26 -15.61 -4.92 6.02
CA LEU A 26 -14.76 -4.96 4.82
C LEU A 26 -13.73 -6.10 4.94
N PRO A 27 -13.71 -7.06 3.99
CA PRO A 27 -12.71 -8.12 3.96
C PRO A 27 -11.29 -7.55 3.80
N GLN A 28 -10.30 -8.19 4.43
CA GLN A 28 -8.91 -7.74 4.36
C GLN A 28 -8.36 -7.70 2.92
N GLU A 29 -8.79 -8.62 2.06
CA GLU A 29 -8.40 -8.66 0.65
C GLU A 29 -8.83 -7.41 -0.12
N TRP A 30 -9.95 -6.77 0.25
CA TRP A 30 -10.44 -5.56 -0.43
C TRP A 30 -9.90 -4.27 0.18
N GLN A 31 -9.15 -4.34 1.29
CA GLN A 31 -8.63 -3.14 1.95
C GLN A 31 -7.68 -2.34 1.06
N LEU A 32 -6.89 -2.99 0.21
CA LEU A 32 -5.99 -2.27 -0.71
C LEU A 32 -6.78 -1.49 -1.75
N SER A 33 -7.77 -2.12 -2.39
CA SER A 33 -8.62 -1.49 -3.39
C SER A 33 -9.40 -0.32 -2.76
N TRP A 34 -9.95 -0.50 -1.55
CA TRP A 34 -10.58 0.61 -0.80
C TRP A 34 -9.60 1.75 -0.52
N TYR A 35 -8.41 1.43 0.01
CA TYR A 35 -7.37 2.39 0.33
C TYR A 35 -6.94 3.20 -0.91
N ALA A 36 -6.74 2.55 -2.05
CA ALA A 36 -6.29 3.18 -3.30
C ALA A 36 -7.32 4.13 -3.91
N ASN A 37 -8.60 3.95 -3.59
CA ASN A 37 -9.66 4.89 -3.95
C ASN A 37 -9.65 6.18 -3.08
N HIS A 38 -9.06 6.14 -1.88
CA HIS A 38 -9.05 7.27 -0.94
C HIS A 38 -7.70 8.00 -0.89
N LEU A 39 -6.59 7.28 -1.04
CA LEU A 39 -5.22 7.80 -0.99
C LEU A 39 -4.46 7.44 -2.26
N ARG A 40 -3.45 8.24 -2.61
CA ARG A 40 -2.75 8.12 -3.92
C ARG A 40 -1.40 7.42 -3.84
N SER A 41 -0.99 7.03 -2.64
CA SER A 41 0.25 6.31 -2.42
C SER A 41 0.24 5.51 -1.14
N VAL A 42 1.14 4.53 -1.05
CA VAL A 42 1.43 3.81 0.18
C VAL A 42 2.92 3.57 0.31
N TRP A 43 3.43 3.70 1.52
CA TRP A 43 4.81 3.35 1.84
C TRP A 43 4.89 1.89 2.27
N VAL A 44 5.56 1.07 1.47
CA VAL A 44 5.82 -0.35 1.73
C VAL A 44 7.18 -0.46 2.42
N PRO A 45 7.21 -0.95 3.67
CA PRO A 45 8.47 -1.10 4.40
C PRO A 45 9.29 -2.27 3.87
N ALA A 46 10.60 -2.25 4.13
CA ALA A 46 11.56 -3.16 3.48
C ALA A 46 11.32 -4.63 3.87
N ASP A 47 10.98 -4.88 5.14
CA ASP A 47 10.60 -6.20 5.65
C ASP A 47 9.39 -6.79 4.89
N ARG A 48 8.39 -5.96 4.60
CA ARG A 48 7.23 -6.38 3.80
C ARG A 48 7.62 -6.66 2.35
N LEU A 49 8.46 -5.82 1.76
CA LEU A 49 8.95 -6.01 0.42
C LEU A 49 9.79 -7.29 0.28
N HIS A 50 10.56 -7.66 1.30
CA HIS A 50 11.34 -8.90 1.28
C HIS A 50 10.48 -10.16 1.43
N ALA A 51 9.34 -10.04 2.11
CA ALA A 51 8.44 -11.17 2.38
C ALA A 51 7.37 -11.41 1.30
N ILE A 52 7.15 -10.46 0.39
CA ILE A 52 6.06 -10.55 -0.60
C ILE A 52 6.42 -11.45 -1.79
N SER A 53 5.45 -12.24 -2.26
CA SER A 53 5.57 -13.04 -3.47
C SER A 53 5.24 -12.23 -4.73
N LEU A 54 5.71 -12.69 -5.90
CA LEU A 54 5.34 -12.07 -7.18
C LEU A 54 3.83 -12.15 -7.45
N ASP A 55 3.17 -13.23 -7.04
CA ASP A 55 1.72 -13.39 -7.18
C ASP A 55 0.98 -12.34 -6.35
N GLU A 56 1.43 -12.05 -5.12
CA GLU A 56 0.82 -11.01 -4.30
C GLU A 56 1.06 -9.61 -4.88
N ILE A 57 2.25 -9.35 -5.47
CA ILE A 57 2.50 -8.11 -6.22
C ILE A 57 1.56 -7.98 -7.42
N ALA A 58 1.30 -9.06 -8.15
CA ALA A 58 0.39 -9.05 -9.29
C ALA A 58 -1.03 -8.67 -8.86
N VAL A 59 -1.52 -9.25 -7.76
CA VAL A 59 -2.81 -8.88 -7.16
C VAL A 59 -2.83 -7.39 -6.77
N TRP A 60 -1.75 -6.86 -6.17
CA TRP A 60 -1.69 -5.43 -5.81
C TRP A 60 -1.78 -4.51 -7.03
N ILE A 61 -1.19 -4.91 -8.16
CA ILE A 61 -1.27 -4.16 -9.41
C ILE A 61 -2.69 -4.20 -9.98
N GLU A 62 -3.37 -5.34 -9.89
CA GLU A 62 -4.77 -5.49 -10.33
C GLU A 62 -5.75 -4.71 -9.45
N ASP A 63 -5.50 -4.65 -8.14
CA ASP A 63 -6.34 -3.96 -7.15
C ASP A 63 -6.19 -2.43 -7.14
N THR A 64 -5.21 -1.89 -7.87
CA THR A 64 -4.91 -0.45 -7.86
C THR A 64 -4.94 0.16 -9.25
N ASP A 65 -5.30 1.45 -9.32
CA ASP A 65 -5.32 2.15 -10.61
C ASP A 65 -3.91 2.54 -11.08
N PRO A 66 -3.69 2.74 -12.40
CA PRO A 66 -2.37 3.06 -12.95
C PRO A 66 -1.70 4.33 -12.42
N ASP A 67 -2.44 5.22 -11.75
CA ASP A 67 -1.91 6.44 -11.14
C ASP A 67 -1.57 6.27 -9.65
N PHE A 68 -1.97 5.17 -9.00
CA PHE A 68 -1.56 4.82 -7.64
C PHE A 68 -0.07 4.46 -7.56
N ARG A 69 0.60 4.76 -6.45
CA ARG A 69 2.04 4.49 -6.31
C ARG A 69 2.38 3.79 -5.02
N PHE A 70 3.12 2.68 -5.16
CA PHE A 70 3.84 2.05 -4.07
C PHE A 70 5.20 2.73 -3.92
N ILE A 71 5.47 3.30 -2.75
CA ILE A 71 6.76 3.86 -2.39
C ILE A 71 7.45 2.78 -1.57
N VAL A 72 8.51 2.18 -2.08
CA VAL A 72 9.19 1.07 -1.42
C VAL A 72 10.38 1.56 -0.62
N GLU A 73 10.50 1.08 0.62
CA GLU A 73 11.73 1.18 1.39
C GLU A 73 12.71 0.13 0.87
N ILE A 74 13.91 0.56 0.53
CA ILE A 74 15.01 -0.35 0.19
C ILE A 74 15.92 -0.35 1.40
N GLU A 75 16.05 -1.49 2.07
CA GLU A 75 17.07 -1.64 3.10
C GLU A 75 18.43 -1.50 2.41
N GLY A 76 19.29 -0.63 2.94
CA GLY A 76 20.60 -0.40 2.36
C GLY A 76 21.34 -1.73 2.30
N ALA A 77 21.87 -2.09 1.13
CA ALA A 77 22.82 -3.19 1.03
C ALA A 77 23.90 -2.92 2.09
N SER A 78 23.97 -3.78 3.12
CA SER A 78 25.12 -3.77 4.01
C SER A 78 26.31 -4.04 3.11
N VAL A 79 27.05 -2.98 2.78
CA VAL A 79 28.24 -3.05 1.95
C VAL A 79 29.22 -3.93 2.71
N TYR A 80 29.37 -5.17 2.26
CA TYR A 80 30.43 -6.09 2.65
C TYR A 80 31.33 -6.30 1.43
#